data_AF-A0A7V8ZTK0-F1
#
_entry.id   AF-A0A7V8ZTK0-F1
#
_cell.length_a   1.000
_cell.length_b   1.000
_cell.length_c   1.000
_cell.angle_alpha   90.00
_cell.angle_beta   90.00
_cell.angle_gamma   90.00
#
_symmetry.space_group_name_H-M   'P 1'
#
loop_
_entity.id
_entity.type
_entity.pdbx_description
1 polymer ?
#
loop_
_entity_poly.entity_id
_entity_poly.type
_entity_poly.pdbx_seq_one_letter_code
_entity_poly.pdbx_strand_id
1 'polypeptide(L)'
;ALWLPVAEYRAQSTSVVQSRDVKTLALRTSFPVADHIGAVVATSGALIGCNWDARTFYEWTFEGRQTQAVVHPGAARYQDLAWSGDAMVAGGLLGDQGVIDTLAWPSLDLLERIVVGRTDRGVVLTQEGLALSGRQLLLMPEDDPSRVFVYEWGPRM
;
A
#
# COMPACT_ATOMS: atom_id res chain seq x y z
N ALA A 1 -11.12 -11.53 1.03
CA ALA A 1 -10.10 -11.98 2.01
C ALA A 1 -9.26 -10.78 2.40
N LEU A 2 -8.65 -10.79 3.58
CA LEU A 2 -7.69 -9.76 3.98
C LEU A 2 -6.29 -10.23 3.58
N TRP A 3 -5.55 -9.41 2.85
CA TRP A 3 -4.18 -9.70 2.46
C TRP A 3 -3.22 -8.81 3.23
N LEU A 4 -2.13 -9.38 3.74
CA LEU A 4 -1.09 -8.63 4.43
C LEU A 4 0.28 -9.29 4.24
N PRO A 5 1.36 -8.51 4.18
CA PRO A 5 2.70 -9.03 4.32
C PRO A 5 3.07 -9.21 5.79
N VAL A 6 3.88 -10.23 6.07
CA VAL A 6 4.58 -10.40 7.34
C VAL A 6 6.07 -10.44 7.01
N ALA A 7 6.80 -9.39 7.38
CA ALA A 7 8.19 -9.18 6.97
C ALA A 7 9.11 -8.95 8.17
N GLU A 8 10.40 -9.29 8.01
CA GLU A 8 11.43 -8.85 8.95
C GLU A 8 11.62 -7.33 8.84
N TYR A 9 11.90 -6.63 9.95
CA TYR A 9 12.08 -5.18 9.94
C TYR A 9 13.47 -4.74 9.43
N ARG A 10 13.79 -5.08 8.17
CA ARG A 10 14.98 -4.65 7.44
C ARG A 10 14.78 -4.81 5.93
N ALA A 11 15.46 -3.99 5.12
CA ALA A 11 15.50 -4.16 3.67
C ALA A 11 16.24 -5.45 3.25
N GLN A 12 15.98 -5.93 2.02
CA GLN A 12 16.63 -7.12 1.43
C GLN A 12 16.50 -8.34 2.36
N SER A 13 15.30 -8.55 2.90
CA SER A 13 14.97 -9.65 3.81
C SER A 13 14.09 -10.68 3.12
N THR A 14 13.37 -11.48 3.91
CA THR A 14 12.25 -12.28 3.44
C THR A 14 10.94 -11.79 4.03
N SER A 15 9.85 -12.17 3.39
CA SER A 15 8.48 -11.95 3.85
C SER A 15 7.62 -13.17 3.58
N VAL A 16 6.47 -13.24 4.26
CA VAL A 16 5.38 -14.15 3.91
C VAL A 16 4.14 -13.31 3.65
N VAL A 17 3.59 -13.39 2.44
CA VAL A 17 2.29 -12.78 2.12
C VAL A 17 1.20 -13.74 2.54
N GLN A 18 0.22 -13.26 3.30
CA GLN A 18 -0.83 -14.08 3.89
C GLN A 18 -2.22 -13.60 3.47
N SER A 19 -3.10 -14.56 3.26
CA SER A 19 -4.55 -14.35 3.17
C SER A 19 -5.20 -14.76 4.48
N ARG A 20 -6.02 -13.88 5.06
CA ARG A 20 -6.80 -14.14 6.26
C ARG A 20 -8.29 -14.07 5.98
N ASP A 21 -9.05 -14.86 6.71
CA ASP A 21 -10.50 -14.69 6.78
C ASP A 21 -10.86 -13.33 7.40
N VAL A 22 -11.76 -12.58 6.77
CA VAL A 22 -12.08 -11.21 7.21
C VAL A 22 -12.93 -11.18 8.49
N LYS A 23 -13.59 -12.28 8.86
CA LYS A 23 -14.43 -12.38 10.05
C LYS A 23 -13.67 -12.98 11.23
N THR A 24 -12.83 -13.98 10.97
CA THR A 24 -12.17 -14.77 12.01
C THR A 24 -10.66 -14.54 12.09
N LEU A 25 -10.06 -13.88 11.10
CA LEU A 25 -8.61 -13.71 10.93
C LEU A 25 -7.82 -15.02 10.80
N ALA A 26 -8.51 -16.15 10.62
CA ALA A 26 -7.88 -17.44 10.39
C ALA A 26 -7.05 -17.41 9.09
N LEU A 27 -5.88 -18.04 9.11
CA LEU A 27 -5.02 -18.18 7.92
C LEU A 27 -5.74 -19.02 6.86
N ARG A 28 -5.85 -18.49 5.65
CA ARG A 28 -6.44 -19.18 4.48
C ARG A 28 -5.37 -19.72 3.55
N THR A 29 -4.40 -18.89 3.21
CA THR A 29 -3.24 -19.27 2.39
C THR A 29 -2.07 -18.34 2.71
N SER A 30 -0.86 -18.76 2.35
CA SER A 30 0.34 -17.95 2.46
C SER A 30 1.41 -18.42 1.48
N PHE A 31 2.26 -17.50 1.03
CA PHE A 31 3.42 -17.83 0.21
C PHE A 31 4.63 -16.98 0.62
N PRO A 32 5.85 -17.55 0.56
CA PRO A 32 7.07 -16.82 0.87
C PRO A 32 7.47 -15.91 -0.29
N VAL A 33 8.10 -14.79 0.04
CA VAL A 33 8.74 -13.86 -0.91
C VAL A 33 10.15 -13.57 -0.42
N ALA A 34 11.12 -13.67 -1.33
CA ALA A 34 12.54 -13.42 -1.04
C ALA A 34 12.88 -11.92 -1.11
N ASP A 35 12.02 -11.07 -0.54
CA ASP A 35 12.26 -9.65 -0.30
C ASP A 35 11.44 -9.18 0.91
N HIS A 36 11.75 -8.00 1.44
CA HIS A 36 10.92 -7.30 2.40
C HIS A 36 9.72 -6.67 1.68
N ILE A 37 8.51 -7.18 1.88
CA ILE A 37 7.29 -6.59 1.31
C ILE A 37 6.64 -5.71 2.37
N GLY A 38 6.62 -4.39 2.12
CA GLY A 38 6.10 -3.40 3.07
C GLY A 38 4.58 -3.22 2.97
N ALA A 39 4.05 -3.28 1.75
CA ALA A 39 2.62 -3.09 1.49
C ALA A 39 2.12 -4.01 0.38
N VAL A 40 0.84 -4.39 0.45
CA VAL A 40 0.15 -5.20 -0.55
C VAL A 40 -1.26 -4.68 -0.78
N VAL A 41 -1.74 -4.84 -2.00
CA VAL A 41 -3.12 -4.55 -2.39
C VAL A 41 -3.65 -5.67 -3.29
N ALA A 42 -4.92 -6.02 -3.12
CA ALA A 42 -5.61 -6.95 -4.00
C ALA A 42 -6.38 -6.20 -5.09
N THR A 43 -6.21 -6.64 -6.33
CA THR A 43 -7.04 -6.25 -7.47
C THR A 43 -8.14 -7.30 -7.69
N SER A 44 -8.89 -7.19 -8.80
CA SER A 44 -9.86 -8.22 -9.20
C SER A 44 -9.21 -9.54 -9.63
N GLY A 45 -7.93 -9.53 -10.02
CA GLY A 45 -7.26 -10.68 -10.64
C GLY A 45 -5.89 -11.05 -10.05
N ALA A 46 -5.29 -10.19 -9.23
CA ALA A 46 -3.93 -10.39 -8.73
C ALA A 46 -3.70 -9.68 -7.39
N LEU A 47 -2.56 -9.98 -6.79
CA LEU A 47 -1.97 -9.18 -5.72
C LEU A 47 -0.84 -8.34 -6.30
N ILE A 48 -0.82 -7.06 -5.93
CA ILE A 48 0.31 -6.18 -6.17
C ILE A 48 0.91 -5.84 -4.82
N GLY A 49 2.24 -5.81 -4.70
CA GLY A 49 2.90 -5.32 -3.51
C GLY A 49 4.22 -4.67 -3.84
N CYS A 50 4.76 -3.91 -2.90
CA CYS A 50 6.05 -3.23 -3.06
C CYS A 50 6.99 -3.57 -1.91
N ASN A 51 8.28 -3.56 -2.23
CA ASN A 51 9.30 -3.81 -1.22
C ASN A 51 9.57 -2.60 -0.32
N TRP A 52 10.57 -2.72 0.57
CA TRP A 52 11.03 -1.64 1.43
C TRP A 52 11.25 -0.35 0.62
N ASP A 53 10.71 0.76 1.10
CA ASP A 53 10.71 2.07 0.44
C ASP A 53 10.09 2.09 -0.97
N ALA A 54 9.34 1.06 -1.37
CA ALA A 54 8.70 0.92 -2.67
C ALA A 54 9.66 1.11 -3.86
N ARG A 55 10.83 0.46 -3.82
CA ARG A 55 11.81 0.49 -4.92
C ARG A 55 11.43 -0.44 -6.07
N THR A 56 10.81 -1.57 -5.74
CA THR A 56 10.32 -2.56 -6.69
C THR A 56 8.90 -2.95 -6.32
N PHE A 57 8.03 -2.99 -7.33
CA PHE A 57 6.69 -3.56 -7.24
C PHE A 57 6.67 -4.94 -7.87
N TYR A 58 5.83 -5.79 -7.33
CA TYR A 58 5.67 -7.18 -7.73
C TYR A 58 4.19 -7.45 -7.95
N GLU A 59 3.90 -8.35 -8.88
CA GLU A 59 2.59 -8.93 -9.04
C GLU A 59 2.65 -10.44 -8.81
N TRP A 60 1.67 -10.95 -8.07
CA TRP A 60 1.47 -12.36 -7.83
C TRP A 60 0.03 -12.76 -8.14
N THR A 61 -0.16 -14.00 -8.59
CA THR A 61 -1.48 -14.63 -8.51
C THR A 61 -1.88 -14.83 -7.04
N PHE A 62 -3.16 -15.09 -6.76
CA PHE A 62 -3.61 -15.37 -5.40
C PHE A 62 -3.02 -16.66 -4.80
N GLU A 63 -2.47 -17.55 -5.63
CA GLU A 63 -1.72 -18.74 -5.23
C GLU A 63 -0.24 -18.45 -4.94
N GLY A 64 0.22 -17.22 -5.13
CA GLY A 64 1.59 -16.79 -4.82
C GLY A 64 2.59 -16.94 -5.96
N ARG A 65 2.15 -17.25 -7.18
CA ARG A 65 3.04 -17.29 -8.34
C ARG A 65 3.32 -15.87 -8.81
N GLN A 66 4.58 -15.44 -8.73
CA GLN A 66 5.00 -14.14 -9.25
C GLN A 66 4.82 -14.10 -10.78
N THR A 67 4.12 -13.08 -11.27
CA THR A 67 3.89 -12.84 -12.70
C THR A 67 4.75 -11.71 -13.22
N GLN A 68 5.09 -10.73 -12.38
CA GLN A 68 5.84 -9.56 -12.80
C GLN A 68 6.64 -8.93 -11.65
N ALA A 69 7.70 -8.21 -12.01
CA ALA A 69 8.38 -7.26 -11.14
C ALA A 69 8.74 -6.00 -11.94
N VAL A 70 8.50 -4.81 -11.37
CA VAL A 70 8.70 -3.51 -12.02
C VAL A 70 9.44 -2.58 -11.05
N VAL A 71 10.52 -1.97 -11.52
CA VAL A 71 11.27 -0.96 -10.75
C VAL A 71 10.46 0.33 -10.74
N HIS A 72 10.24 0.90 -9.56
CA HIS A 72 9.57 2.19 -9.41
C HIS A 72 10.57 3.33 -9.66
N PRO A 73 10.37 4.17 -10.69
CA PRO A 73 11.29 5.26 -10.99
C PRO A 73 11.18 6.44 -10.00
N GLY A 74 10.11 6.50 -9.21
CA GLY A 74 9.84 7.59 -8.28
C GLY A 74 10.64 7.53 -6.98
N ALA A 75 10.81 8.69 -6.34
CA ALA A 75 11.50 8.82 -5.05
C ALA A 75 10.56 8.61 -3.84
N ALA A 76 9.24 8.57 -4.05
CA ALA A 76 8.29 8.38 -2.97
C ALA A 76 8.46 6.98 -2.33
N ARG A 77 8.37 6.94 -1.00
CA ARG A 77 8.48 5.75 -0.15
C ARG A 77 7.10 5.45 0.40
N TYR A 78 6.42 4.48 -0.20
CA TYR A 78 5.04 4.16 0.18
C TYR A 78 4.99 3.23 1.39
N GLN A 79 4.07 3.52 2.30
CA GLN A 79 3.80 2.76 3.52
C GLN A 79 2.60 1.84 3.34
N ASP A 80 1.62 2.25 2.53
CA ASP A 80 0.40 1.49 2.31
C ASP A 80 -0.18 1.70 0.91
N LEU A 81 -0.97 0.74 0.44
CA LEU A 81 -1.52 0.66 -0.91
C LEU A 81 -3.03 0.37 -0.88
N ALA A 82 -3.76 1.02 -1.78
CA ALA A 82 -5.16 0.73 -2.09
C ALA A 82 -5.38 0.64 -3.60
N TRP A 83 -6.51 0.05 -4.00
CA TRP A 83 -6.90 -0.12 -5.40
C TRP A 83 -8.21 0.62 -5.65
N SER A 84 -8.21 1.56 -6.60
CA SER A 84 -9.41 2.31 -6.96
C SER A 84 -10.34 1.54 -7.90
N GLY A 85 -9.86 0.45 -8.51
CA GLY A 85 -10.56 -0.31 -9.55
C GLY A 85 -9.77 -0.33 -10.86
N ASP A 86 -9.08 0.77 -11.14
CA ASP A 86 -8.34 1.06 -12.37
C ASP A 86 -6.87 1.44 -12.13
N ALA A 87 -6.57 1.99 -10.96
CA ALA A 87 -5.25 2.45 -10.58
C ALA A 87 -4.91 2.07 -9.13
N MET A 88 -3.61 2.12 -8.85
CA MET A 88 -3.10 1.94 -7.51
C MET A 88 -3.00 3.29 -6.80
N VAL A 89 -3.51 3.38 -5.59
CA VAL A 89 -3.43 4.57 -4.73
C VAL A 89 -2.45 4.26 -3.61
N ALA A 90 -1.33 4.98 -3.59
CA ALA A 90 -0.20 4.69 -2.70
C ALA A 90 0.04 5.85 -1.74
N GLY A 91 0.00 5.59 -0.44
CA GLY A 91 0.26 6.57 0.60
C GLY A 91 1.68 6.45 1.13
N GLY A 92 2.39 7.57 1.27
CA GLY A 92 3.72 7.53 1.87
C GLY A 92 4.40 8.88 1.96
N LEU A 93 5.73 8.87 1.85
CA LEU A 93 6.59 10.04 2.02
C LEU A 93 7.41 10.34 0.77
N LEU A 94 7.47 11.61 0.39
CA LEU A 94 8.46 12.17 -0.54
C LEU A 94 9.34 13.15 0.25
N GLY A 95 10.56 12.72 0.59
CA GLY A 95 11.37 13.46 1.57
C GLY A 95 10.67 13.46 2.94
N ASP A 96 10.32 14.65 3.42
CA ASP A 96 9.58 14.91 4.67
C ASP A 96 8.09 15.23 4.44
N GLN A 97 7.65 15.25 3.18
CA GLN A 97 6.27 15.55 2.78
C GLN A 97 5.45 14.27 2.67
N GLY A 98 4.21 14.30 3.20
CA GLY A 98 3.24 13.25 2.94
C GLY A 98 2.67 13.35 1.53
N VAL A 99 2.56 12.22 0.84
CA VAL A 99 1.98 12.15 -0.50
C VAL A 99 1.01 10.97 -0.61
N ILE A 100 -0.03 11.18 -1.41
CA ILE A 100 -0.90 10.14 -1.94
C ILE A 100 -0.76 10.20 -3.46
N ASP A 101 -0.22 9.14 -4.04
CA ASP A 101 0.01 9.03 -5.47
C ASP A 101 -0.96 8.03 -6.09
N THR A 102 -1.61 8.44 -7.18
CA THR A 102 -2.35 7.53 -8.05
C THR A 102 -1.41 7.09 -9.16
N LEU A 103 -1.15 5.80 -9.25
CA LEU A 103 -0.20 5.17 -10.17
C LEU A 103 -0.91 4.25 -11.14
N ALA A 104 -0.56 4.36 -12.43
CA ALA A 104 -0.95 3.37 -13.42
C ALA A 104 -0.25 2.03 -13.15
N TRP A 105 -0.96 0.92 -13.35
CA TRP A 105 -0.36 -0.41 -13.32
C TRP A 105 -0.41 -1.05 -14.72
N PRO A 106 0.68 -1.66 -15.24
CA PRO A 106 1.96 -1.93 -14.57
C PRO A 106 3.08 -0.91 -14.84
N SER A 107 2.81 0.19 -15.58
CA SER A 107 3.87 1.15 -15.94
C SER A 107 4.42 1.94 -14.75
N LEU A 108 3.67 2.04 -13.65
CA LEU A 108 3.96 2.91 -12.51
C LEU A 108 4.05 4.39 -12.88
N ASP A 109 3.40 4.78 -13.99
CA ASP A 109 3.28 6.19 -14.35
C ASP A 109 2.47 6.92 -13.28
N LEU A 110 2.98 8.07 -12.83
CA LEU A 110 2.28 8.94 -11.89
C LEU A 110 1.13 9.65 -12.61
N LEU A 111 -0.10 9.26 -12.29
CA LEU A 111 -1.32 9.85 -12.83
C LEU A 111 -1.71 11.12 -12.06
N GLU A 112 -1.63 11.06 -10.73
CA GLU A 112 -1.94 12.18 -9.85
C GLU A 112 -1.09 12.10 -8.58
N ARG A 113 -0.72 13.25 -8.01
CA ARG A 113 -0.13 13.38 -6.68
C ARG A 113 -0.91 14.38 -5.86
N ILE A 114 -1.30 13.99 -4.66
CA ILE A 114 -1.84 14.86 -3.63
C ILE A 114 -0.80 14.98 -2.51
N VAL A 115 -0.29 16.19 -2.28
CA VAL A 115 0.54 16.48 -1.10
C VAL A 115 -0.38 16.67 0.10
N VAL A 116 -0.15 15.91 1.16
CA VAL A 116 -0.96 15.97 2.38
C VAL A 116 -0.19 16.63 3.53
N GLY A 117 -0.95 17.22 4.44
CA GLY A 117 -0.42 17.88 5.62
C GLY A 117 -0.10 16.90 6.76
N ARG A 118 -0.07 17.47 7.96
CA ARG A 118 0.10 16.76 9.21
C ARG A 118 -1.18 16.83 10.03
N THR A 119 -1.34 15.92 10.99
CA THR A 119 -2.34 16.05 12.05
C THR A 119 -2.03 17.25 12.93
N ASP A 120 -2.98 17.64 13.77
CA ASP A 120 -2.79 18.62 14.85
C ASP A 120 -1.73 18.20 15.89
N ARG A 121 -1.27 16.94 15.86
CA ARG A 121 -0.14 16.43 16.66
C ARG A 121 1.19 16.43 15.90
N GLY A 122 1.21 16.96 14.68
CA GLY A 122 2.40 17.05 13.86
C GLY A 122 2.79 15.76 13.15
N VAL A 123 1.94 14.72 13.15
CA VAL A 123 2.22 13.45 12.45
C VAL A 123 1.79 13.56 10.99
N VAL A 124 2.60 13.08 10.04
CA VAL A 124 2.25 13.14 8.61
C VAL A 124 1.03 12.27 8.34
N LEU A 125 0.05 12.77 7.58
CA LEU A 125 -1.22 12.05 7.36
C LEU A 125 -1.07 10.68 6.69
N THR A 126 0.01 10.46 5.94
CA THR A 126 0.34 9.21 5.25
C THR A 126 1.48 8.43 5.92
N GLN A 127 1.72 8.69 7.21
CA GLN A 127 2.80 8.05 7.97
C GLN A 127 2.64 6.54 8.08
N GLU A 128 1.40 6.06 8.18
CA GLU A 128 1.05 4.65 8.41
C GLU A 128 -0.06 4.22 7.43
N GLY A 129 -1.22 3.77 7.94
CA GLY A 129 -2.24 3.10 7.14
C GLY A 129 -3.07 4.01 6.22
N LEU A 130 -3.41 3.48 5.05
CA LEU A 130 -4.27 4.07 4.03
C LEU A 130 -5.31 3.04 3.56
N ALA A 131 -6.58 3.42 3.46
CA ALA A 131 -7.61 2.60 2.84
C ALA A 131 -8.57 3.41 1.98
N LEU A 132 -9.14 2.75 0.97
CA LEU A 132 -10.25 3.27 0.17
C LEU A 132 -11.52 2.47 0.44
N SER A 133 -12.63 3.18 0.63
CA SER A 133 -13.96 2.58 0.75
C SER A 133 -14.97 3.41 -0.03
N GLY A 134 -15.28 2.97 -1.26
CA GLY A 134 -16.14 3.74 -2.16
C GLY A 134 -15.56 5.12 -2.44
N ARG A 135 -16.26 6.17 -1.98
CA ARG A 135 -15.83 7.57 -2.08
C ARG A 135 -15.12 8.08 -0.83
N GLN A 136 -14.58 7.20 0.01
CA GLN A 136 -13.87 7.60 1.21
C GLN A 136 -12.42 7.17 1.15
N LEU A 137 -11.54 8.11 1.45
CA LEU A 137 -10.15 7.88 1.79
C LEU A 137 -10.02 7.91 3.31
N LEU A 138 -9.50 6.83 3.87
CA LEU A 138 -9.23 6.68 5.30
C LEU A 138 -7.73 6.69 5.52
N LEU A 139 -7.27 7.53 6.45
CA LEU A 139 -5.86 7.61 6.85
C LEU A 139 -5.76 7.39 8.35
N MET A 140 -4.84 6.53 8.78
CA MET A 140 -4.60 6.23 10.20
C MET A 140 -3.12 6.50 10.55
N PRO A 141 -2.70 7.76 10.67
CA PRO A 141 -1.29 8.13 10.78
C PRO A 141 -0.66 7.90 12.17
N GLU A 142 -1.45 7.57 13.19
CA GLU A 142 -1.02 7.61 14.61
C GLU A 142 -1.13 6.24 15.28
N ASP A 143 -0.06 5.82 15.97
CA ASP A 143 0.03 4.50 16.64
C ASP A 143 -0.79 4.41 17.94
N ASP A 144 -0.59 5.32 18.90
CA ASP A 144 -1.36 5.36 20.16
C ASP A 144 -1.30 6.76 20.81
N PRO A 145 -2.44 7.39 21.14
CA PRO A 145 -3.80 6.99 20.78
C PRO A 145 -4.09 7.20 19.29
N SER A 146 -4.55 6.16 18.60
CA SER A 146 -4.84 6.21 17.16
C SER A 146 -6.08 7.04 16.83
N ARG A 147 -6.06 7.66 15.64
CA ARG A 147 -7.21 8.31 15.01
C ARG A 147 -7.28 7.92 13.54
N VAL A 148 -8.51 7.77 13.05
CA VAL A 148 -8.78 7.63 11.61
C VAL A 148 -9.34 8.95 11.09
N PHE A 149 -8.70 9.48 10.07
CA PHE A 149 -9.14 10.67 9.34
C PHE A 149 -9.86 10.21 8.08
N VAL A 150 -11.04 10.76 7.83
CA VAL A 150 -11.88 10.38 6.69
C VAL A 150 -12.04 11.59 5.77
N TYR A 151 -11.72 11.39 4.50
CA TYR A 151 -11.85 12.38 3.44
C TYR A 151 -12.75 11.85 2.34
N GLU A 152 -13.44 12.76 1.64
CA GLU A 152 -14.08 12.41 0.36
C GLU A 152 -13.00 12.13 -0.68
N TRP A 153 -13.13 10.98 -1.34
CA TRP A 153 -12.29 10.47 -2.41
C TRP A 153 -13.09 10.43 -3.71
N GLY A 154 -12.49 10.96 -4.76
CA GLY A 154 -13.01 10.89 -6.10
C GLY A 154 -12.09 11.66 -7.03
N PRO A 155 -11.91 11.20 -8.29
CA PRO A 155 -11.10 11.92 -9.25
C PRO A 155 -11.65 13.34 -9.37
N ARG A 156 -10.75 14.33 -9.33
CA ARG A 156 -11.12 15.66 -9.79
C ARG A 156 -11.47 15.51 -11.28
N MET A 157 -12.74 15.80 -11.61
CA MET A 157 -13.17 15.93 -13.01
C MET A 157 -12.36 17.01 -13.72
#